data_AF-A0A3N1D419-F1
#
_entry.id   AF-A0A3N1D419-F1
#
_cell.length_a   1.000
_cell.length_b   1.000
_cell.length_c   1.000
_cell.angle_alpha   90.00
_cell.angle_beta   90.00
_cell.angle_gamma   90.00
#
_symmetry.space_group_name_H-M   'P 1'
#
loop_
_entity.id
_entity.type
_entity.pdbx_description
1 polymer ?
#
loop_
_entity_poly.entity_id
_entity_poly.type
_entity_poly.pdbx_seq_one_letter_code
_entity_poly.pdbx_strand_id
1 'polypeptide(L)' 'MSSSESRSAARALIENSVDLAAVVDRLSDDDDLAFGGVDSGEIVRVGLRCEDVLGRPLTGDELAGLTSVRAVADLLEGAR' A
#
# COMPACT_ATOMS: atom_id res chain seq x y z
N MET A 1 8.75 6.71 13.36
CA MET A 1 8.97 6.77 11.91
C MET A 1 8.71 8.20 11.50
N SER A 2 9.61 8.81 10.74
CA SER A 2 9.31 10.06 10.04
C SER A 2 8.41 9.75 8.83
N SER A 3 7.57 10.69 8.39
CA SER A 3 6.66 10.46 7.24
C SER A 3 7.37 10.04 5.95
N SER A 4 8.67 10.30 5.83
CA SER A 4 9.48 9.77 4.73
C SER A 4 9.73 8.26 4.83
N GLU A 5 9.96 7.73 6.03
CA GLU A 5 10.23 6.30 6.24
C GLU A 5 8.99 5.45 5.98
N SER A 6 7.81 5.95 6.36
CA SER A 6 6.54 5.28 6.13
C SER A 6 6.20 5.17 4.66
N ARG A 7 6.48 6.23 3.88
CA ARG A 7 6.33 6.21 2.42
C ARG A 7 7.28 5.22 1.75
N SER A 8 8.55 5.19 2.17
CA SER A 8 9.51 4.21 1.65
C SER A 8 9.10 2.77 2.00
N ALA A 9 8.61 2.54 3.21
CA ALA A 9 8.11 1.23 3.62
C ALA A 9 6.85 0.82 2.83
N ALA A 10 5.92 1.76 2.61
CA ALA A 10 4.73 1.53 1.79
C ALA A 10 5.09 1.18 0.35
N ARG A 11 6.00 1.92 -0.29
CA ARG A 11 6.49 1.61 -1.65
C ARG A 11 7.09 0.21 -1.73
N ALA A 12 8.01 -0.11 -0.82
CA ALA A 12 8.62 -1.43 -0.78
C ALA A 12 7.56 -2.54 -0.57
N LEU A 13 6.56 -2.31 0.27
CA LEU A 13 5.48 -3.27 0.50
C LEU A 13 4.65 -3.49 -0.76
N ILE A 14 4.27 -2.42 -1.46
CA ILE A 14 3.50 -2.48 -2.70
C ILE A 14 4.32 -3.18 -3.79
N GLU A 15 5.59 -2.81 -3.99
CA GLU A 15 6.50 -3.42 -4.97
C GLU A 15 6.64 -4.93 -4.78
N ASN A 16 6.66 -5.42 -3.54
CA ASN A 16 6.73 -6.85 -3.23
C ASN A 16 5.37 -7.57 -3.33
N SER A 17 4.29 -6.84 -3.57
CA SER A 17 2.93 -7.37 -3.62
C SER A 17 2.35 -7.41 -5.04
N VAL A 18 2.91 -6.63 -5.97
CA VAL A 18 2.52 -6.57 -7.39
C VAL A 18 3.36 -7.48 -8.26
N ASP A 19 2.81 -7.91 -9.39
CA ASP A 19 3.48 -8.80 -10.35
C ASP A 19 4.49 -8.03 -11.22
N LEU A 20 4.26 -6.73 -11.43
CA LEU A 20 5.15 -5.85 -12.17
C LEU A 20 5.57 -4.63 -11.34
N ALA A 21 6.70 -4.76 -10.62
CA ALA A 21 7.25 -3.67 -9.79
C ALA A 21 7.48 -2.36 -10.57
N ALA A 22 7.78 -2.44 -11.87
CA ALA A 22 7.97 -1.27 -12.75
C ALA A 22 6.71 -0.38 -12.89
N VAL A 23 5.53 -0.89 -12.51
CA VAL A 23 4.30 -0.09 -12.41
C VAL A 23 4.42 0.89 -11.24
N VAL A 24 4.93 0.44 -10.10
CA VAL A 24 5.05 1.24 -8.87
C VAL A 24 6.11 2.33 -9.00
N ASP A 25 7.19 2.07 -9.74
CA ASP A 25 8.25 3.05 -10.04
C ASP A 25 7.73 4.31 -10.74
N ARG A 26 6.60 4.22 -11.44
CA ARG A 26 6.00 5.33 -12.20
C ARG A 26 4.93 6.09 -11.44
N LEU A 27 4.52 5.60 -10.28
CA LEU A 27 3.48 6.22 -9.48
C LEU A 27 4.06 7.26 -8.53
N SER A 28 3.43 8.43 -8.50
CA SER A 28 3.50 9.38 -7.40
C SER A 28 2.87 8.80 -6.14
N ASP A 29 3.16 9.39 -4.98
CA ASP A 29 2.61 8.90 -3.71
C ASP A 29 1.08 9.05 -3.62
N ASP A 30 0.53 9.97 -4.39
CA ASP A 30 -0.90 10.31 -4.45
C ASP A 30 -1.63 9.71 -5.65
N ASP A 31 -0.91 9.02 -6.53
CA ASP A 31 -1.55 8.39 -7.69
C ASP A 31 -2.42 7.22 -7.24
N ASP A 32 -3.56 7.09 -7.90
CA ASP A 32 -4.46 5.96 -7.70
C ASP A 32 -3.83 4.69 -8.31
N LEU A 33 -3.65 3.66 -7.48
CA LEU A 33 -3.01 2.40 -7.84
C LEU A 33 -3.75 1.71 -8.99
N ALA A 34 -5.08 1.75 -9.00
CA ALA A 34 -5.88 1.10 -10.04
C ALA A 34 -5.71 1.82 -11.39
N PHE A 35 -5.70 3.16 -11.40
CA PHE A 35 -5.36 3.93 -12.61
C PHE A 35 -3.90 3.75 -13.02
N GLY A 36 -3.02 3.45 -12.07
CA GLY A 36 -1.62 3.10 -12.28
C GLY A 36 -1.39 1.76 -12.98
N GLY A 37 -2.40 0.90 -13.03
CA GLY A 37 -2.31 -0.45 -13.60
C GLY A 37 -2.11 -1.56 -12.57
N VAL A 38 -2.27 -1.27 -11.27
CA VAL A 38 -2.34 -2.28 -10.21
C VAL A 38 -3.76 -2.86 -10.20
N ASP A 39 -3.88 -4.18 -10.32
CA ASP A 39 -5.19 -4.82 -10.35
C ASP A 39 -5.80 -5.03 -8.95
N SER A 40 -7.09 -5.35 -8.89
CA SER A 40 -7.80 -5.53 -7.61
C SER A 40 -7.28 -6.72 -6.79
N GLY A 41 -6.75 -7.76 -7.41
CA GLY A 41 -6.11 -8.89 -6.74
C GLY A 41 -4.75 -8.52 -6.15
N GLU A 42 -3.99 -7.65 -6.82
CA GLU A 42 -2.77 -7.05 -6.30
C GLU A 42 -3.05 -6.12 -5.12
N ILE A 43 -4.10 -5.29 -5.19
CA ILE A 43 -4.53 -4.45 -4.06
C ILE A 43 -4.92 -5.32 -2.85
N VAL A 44 -5.61 -6.44 -3.07
CA VAL A 44 -5.91 -7.40 -1.99
C VAL A 44 -4.63 -7.99 -1.41
N ARG A 45 -3.63 -8.33 -2.23
CA ARG A 45 -2.31 -8.80 -1.76
C ARG A 45 -1.59 -7.76 -0.91
N VAL A 46 -1.61 -6.49 -1.32
CA VAL A 46 -1.11 -5.36 -0.53
C VAL A 46 -1.82 -5.32 0.83
N GLY A 47 -3.14 -5.43 0.85
CA GLY A 47 -3.93 -5.47 2.08
C GLY A 47 -3.52 -6.59 3.03
N LEU A 48 -3.41 -7.83 2.53
CA LEU A 48 -2.94 -8.98 3.31
C LEU A 48 -1.53 -8.76 3.87
N ARG A 49 -0.65 -8.11 3.09
CA ARG A 49 0.69 -7.80 3.55
C ARG A 49 0.72 -6.70 4.61
N CYS A 50 -0.20 -5.73 4.52
CA CYS A 50 -0.42 -4.76 5.59
C CYS A 50 -0.88 -5.49 6.87
N GLU A 51 -1.83 -6.43 6.80
CA GLU A 51 -2.26 -7.21 7.96
C GLU A 51 -1.11 -7.94 8.67
N ASP A 52 -0.22 -8.57 7.89
CA ASP A 52 1.00 -9.20 8.41
C ASP A 52 1.88 -8.22 9.20
N VAL A 53 2.07 -7.00 8.67
CA VAL A 53 2.91 -5.96 9.30
C VAL A 53 2.24 -5.38 10.54
N LEU A 54 0.92 -5.21 10.51
CA LEU A 54 0.12 -4.64 11.59
C LEU A 54 -0.19 -5.66 12.70
N GLY A 55 -0.08 -6.96 12.42
CA GLY A 55 -0.44 -8.03 13.34
C GLY A 55 -1.95 -8.11 13.62
N ARG A 56 -2.78 -7.55 12.74
CA ARG A 56 -4.25 -7.58 12.85
C ARG A 56 -4.91 -7.55 11.46
N PRO A 57 -6.15 -8.08 11.34
CA PRO A 57 -6.92 -7.90 10.12
C PRO A 57 -7.27 -6.42 9.89
N LEU A 58 -7.37 -6.05 8.61
CA LEU A 58 -7.92 -4.78 8.18
C LEU A 58 -9.43 -4.83 8.23
N THR A 59 -10.02 -3.70 8.59
CA THR A 59 -11.46 -3.49 8.38
C THR A 59 -11.76 -3.32 6.88
N GLY A 60 -13.02 -3.50 6.50
CA GLY A 60 -13.45 -3.28 5.11
C GLY A 60 -13.15 -1.86 4.61
N ASP A 61 -13.27 -0.86 5.49
CA ASP A 61 -12.98 0.54 5.16
C ASP A 61 -11.48 0.78 4.96
N GLU A 62 -10.63 0.17 5.79
CA GLU A 62 -9.18 0.24 5.63
C GLU A 62 -8.70 -0.42 4.34
N LEU A 63 -9.26 -1.60 4.00
CA LEU A 63 -8.96 -2.29 2.76
C LEU A 63 -9.42 -1.48 1.54
N ALA A 64 -10.63 -0.92 1.58
CA ALA A 64 -11.15 -0.05 0.53
C ALA A 64 -10.36 1.26 0.39
N GLY A 65 -9.71 1.70 1.48
CA GLY A 65 -8.87 2.89 1.52
C GLY A 65 -7.47 2.72 0.93
N LEU A 66 -7.04 1.51 0.54
CA LEU A 66 -5.72 1.24 -0.03
C LEU A 66 -5.62 1.66 -1.50
N THR A 67 -5.82 2.95 -1.77
CA THR A 67 -5.89 3.48 -3.14
C THR A 67 -4.59 4.11 -3.63
N SER A 68 -3.67 4.46 -2.73
CA SER A 68 -2.40 5.12 -3.08
C SER A 68 -1.27 4.70 -2.14
N VAL A 69 -0.03 5.00 -2.53
CA VAL A 69 1.15 4.79 -1.66
C VAL A 69 1.01 5.60 -0.37
N ARG A 70 0.50 6.84 -0.43
CA ARG A 70 0.21 7.66 0.75
C ARG A 70 -0.80 6.96 1.66
N ALA A 71 -1.90 6.44 1.13
CA ALA A 71 -2.91 5.78 1.96
C ALA A 71 -2.35 4.53 2.67
N VAL A 72 -1.51 3.75 1.98
CA VAL A 72 -0.79 2.62 2.59
C VAL A 72 0.16 3.11 3.68
N ALA A 73 0.92 4.19 3.44
CA ALA A 73 1.83 4.76 4.43
C ALA A 73 1.08 5.27 5.68
N ASP A 74 -0.04 5.97 5.49
CA ASP A 74 -0.87 6.52 6.56
C ASP A 74 -1.45 5.39 7.44
N LEU A 75 -1.87 4.28 6.82
CA LEU A 75 -2.32 3.09 7.55
C LEU A 75 -1.20 2.48 8.41
N LEU A 76 0.01 2.36 7.86
CA LEU A 76 1.16 1.83 8.60
C LEU A 76 1.64 2.76 9.72
N GLU A 77 1.41 4.07 9.60
CA GLU A 77 1.66 5.04 10.66
C GLU A 77 0.62 4.99 11.78
N GLY A 78 -0.67 4.92 11.42
CA GLY A 78 -1.78 4.90 12.38
C GLY A 78 -1.88 3.64 13.25
N ALA A 79 -1.05 2.63 12.95
CA ALA A 79 -0.92 1.40 13.72
C ALA A 79 -0.08 1.53 15.00
N ARG A 80 0.56 2.68 15.20
CA ARG A 80 1.45 2.93 16.34
C ARG A 80 0.73 3.58 17.51
#